data_AF-A0A1C7LWI1-F1
#
_entry.id   AF-A0A1C7LWI1-F1
#
_cell.length_a   1.000
_cell.length_b   1.000
_cell.length_c   1.000
_cell.angle_alpha   90.00
_cell.angle_beta   90.00
_cell.angle_gamma   90.00
#
_symmetry.space_group_name_H-M   'P 1'
#
loop_
_entity.id
_entity.type
_entity.pdbx_description
1 polymer ?
#
loop_
_entity_poly.entity_id
_entity_poly.type
_entity_poly.pdbx_seq_one_letter_code
_entity_poly.pdbx_strand_id
1 'polypeptide(L)'
;MHLMYTLDDSGNRIYTLKKITDGGKITKSAHPARFSPDDKFSRHRVTIKKRYGILLTQLPSKPFDPRRNSDAGVGQAGVFTSMIDWGLRPVEAHMFANAPAEQIYVFSELPSRVNSCPDTHRGLISAP
;
A
#
# COMPACT_ATOMS: atom_id res chain seq x y z
N MET A 1 12.06 -20.83 -18.94
CA MET A 1 11.24 -19.89 -19.75
C MET A 1 12.04 -19.49 -20.98
N HIS A 2 11.43 -19.55 -22.16
CA HIS A 2 12.12 -19.28 -23.44
C HIS A 2 11.94 -17.86 -23.96
N LEU A 3 10.94 -17.13 -23.45
CA LEU A 3 10.66 -15.78 -23.90
C LEU A 3 11.69 -14.80 -23.35
N MET A 4 12.39 -14.13 -24.26
CA MET A 4 13.38 -13.11 -23.98
C MET A 4 12.93 -11.76 -24.53
N TYR A 5 13.57 -10.68 -24.09
CA TYR A 5 13.33 -9.35 -24.63
C TYR A 5 14.58 -8.46 -24.63
N THR A 6 14.53 -7.43 -25.49
CA THR A 6 15.42 -6.27 -25.47
C THR A 6 14.60 -5.00 -25.28
N LEU A 7 15.26 -3.92 -24.85
CA LEU A 7 14.65 -2.59 -24.76
C LEU A 7 15.05 -1.75 -25.97
N ASP A 8 14.06 -1.10 -26.57
CA ASP A 8 14.25 -0.11 -27.62
C ASP A 8 14.61 1.25 -27.05
N ASP A 9 15.01 2.19 -27.91
CA ASP A 9 15.33 3.57 -27.52
C ASP A 9 14.11 4.29 -26.92
N SER A 10 12.90 3.89 -27.33
CA SER A 10 11.63 4.37 -26.77
C SER A 10 11.21 3.66 -25.47
N GLY A 11 11.98 2.70 -24.97
CA GLY A 11 11.68 1.94 -23.75
C GLY A 11 10.65 0.81 -23.90
N ASN A 12 10.20 0.53 -25.13
CA ASN A 12 9.32 -0.60 -25.43
C ASN A 12 10.10 -1.93 -25.42
N ARG A 13 9.41 -3.03 -25.14
CA ARG A 13 10.01 -4.38 -25.11
C ARG A 13 9.81 -5.08 -26.45
N ILE A 14 10.89 -5.42 -27.14
CA ILE A 14 10.85 -6.34 -28.29
C ILE A 14 11.13 -7.75 -27.80
N TYR A 15 10.20 -8.66 -28.07
CA TYR A 15 10.31 -10.05 -27.66
C TYR A 15 11.03 -10.91 -28.71
N THR A 16 11.80 -11.88 -28.23
CA THR A 16 12.53 -12.83 -29.06
C THR A 16 12.75 -14.14 -28.31
N LEU A 17 13.01 -15.21 -29.05
CA LEU A 17 13.42 -16.51 -28.50
C LEU A 17 14.94 -16.69 -28.54
N LYS A 18 15.65 -15.85 -29.30
CA LYS A 18 17.12 -15.89 -29.41
C LYS A 18 17.74 -15.34 -28.11
N LYS A 19 18.87 -15.91 -27.68
CA LYS A 19 19.64 -15.42 -26.51
C LYS A 19 20.46 -14.17 -26.84
N ILE A 20 20.91 -14.05 -28.08
CA ILE A 20 21.70 -12.94 -28.61
C ILE A 20 20.96 -12.42 -29.83
N THR A 21 20.74 -11.10 -29.88
CA THR A 21 20.13 -10.44 -31.05
C THR A 21 21.16 -10.29 -32.16
N ASP A 22 20.71 -10.12 -33.40
CA ASP A 22 21.60 -9.97 -34.56
C ASP A 22 22.54 -8.75 -34.45
N GLY A 23 22.17 -7.74 -33.64
CA GLY A 23 23.05 -6.62 -33.25
C GLY A 23 23.96 -6.86 -32.05
N GLY A 24 24.17 -8.12 -31.64
CA GLY A 24 25.08 -8.51 -30.55
C GLY A 24 24.60 -8.23 -29.12
N LYS A 25 23.42 -7.62 -28.94
CA LYS A 25 22.85 -7.33 -27.61
C LYS A 25 22.40 -8.62 -26.92
N ILE A 26 22.77 -8.77 -25.64
CA ILE A 26 22.33 -9.89 -24.79
C ILE A 26 20.88 -9.65 -24.34
N THR A 27 20.03 -10.65 -24.58
CA THR A 27 18.61 -10.58 -24.24
C THR A 27 18.35 -10.92 -22.78
N LYS A 28 17.28 -10.36 -22.20
CA LYS A 28 16.86 -10.61 -20.80
C LYS A 28 15.62 -11.48 -20.77
N SER A 29 15.43 -12.29 -19.73
CA SER A 29 14.21 -13.09 -19.57
C SER A 29 12.99 -12.20 -19.40
N ALA A 30 11.94 -12.43 -20.19
CA ALA A 30 10.68 -11.69 -20.09
C ALA A 30 9.92 -11.97 -18.79
N HIS A 31 10.26 -13.06 -18.10
CA HIS A 31 9.59 -13.49 -16.89
C HIS A 31 10.32 -12.99 -15.65
N PRO A 32 9.60 -12.49 -14.63
CA PRO A 32 10.20 -12.08 -13.37
C PRO A 32 10.76 -13.29 -12.61
N ALA A 33 11.71 -13.01 -11.71
CA ALA A 33 12.23 -14.04 -10.79
C ALA A 33 11.09 -14.58 -9.91
N ARG A 34 11.00 -15.90 -9.79
CA ARG A 34 10.00 -16.56 -8.95
C ARG A 34 10.25 -16.22 -7.48
N PHE A 35 9.17 -15.95 -6.75
CA PHE A 35 9.23 -15.88 -5.31
C PHE A 35 9.30 -17.29 -4.72
N SER A 36 10.28 -17.51 -3.86
CA SER A 36 10.45 -18.74 -3.08
C SER A 36 10.45 -18.35 -1.59
N PRO A 37 9.56 -18.90 -0.77
CA PRO A 37 9.51 -18.61 0.67
C PRO A 37 10.82 -18.96 1.41
N ASP A 38 11.56 -19.94 0.89
CA ASP A 38 12.84 -20.46 1.37
C ASP A 38 14.07 -19.76 0.76
N ASP A 39 13.91 -18.64 0.06
CA ASP A 39 15.02 -17.88 -0.53
C ASP A 39 16.00 -17.35 0.54
N LYS A 40 17.11 -18.08 0.73
CA LYS A 40 18.22 -17.73 1.64
C LYS A 40 18.82 -16.34 1.36
N PHE A 41 18.75 -15.85 0.13
CA PHE A 41 19.37 -14.58 -0.27
C PHE A 41 18.41 -13.38 -0.22
N SER A 42 17.20 -13.57 0.29
CA SER A 42 16.21 -12.51 0.53
C SER A 42 16.77 -11.32 1.31
N ARG A 43 17.46 -11.57 2.43
CA ARG A 43 18.11 -10.53 3.26
C ARG A 43 19.16 -9.75 2.47
N HIS A 44 20.03 -10.44 1.75
CA HIS A 44 21.11 -9.82 0.96
C HIS A 44 20.55 -8.90 -0.12
N ARG A 45 19.49 -9.33 -0.82
CA ARG A 45 18.80 -8.53 -1.84
C ARG A 45 18.26 -7.22 -1.24
N VAL A 46 17.66 -7.28 -0.05
CA VAL A 46 17.18 -6.07 0.64
C VAL A 46 18.35 -5.16 1.03
N THR A 47 19.43 -5.69 1.63
CA THR A 47 20.61 -4.90 2.00
C THR A 47 21.23 -4.16 0.83
N ILE A 48 21.39 -4.83 -0.33
CA ILE A 48 21.88 -4.20 -1.56
C ILE A 48 20.95 -3.05 -1.97
N LYS A 49 19.64 -3.27 -1.99
CA LYS A 49 18.66 -2.21 -2.30
C LYS A 49 18.74 -1.03 -1.34
N LYS A 50 18.96 -1.27 -0.04
CA LYS A 50 19.13 -0.21 0.98
C LYS A 50 20.37 0.64 0.71
N ARG A 51 21.51 0.00 0.38
CA ARG A 51 22.78 0.70 0.13
C ARG A 51 22.72 1.66 -1.05
N TYR A 52 21.98 1.29 -2.10
CA TYR A 52 21.80 2.12 -3.29
C TYR A 52 20.60 3.08 -3.20
N GLY A 53 19.89 3.14 -2.08
CA GLY A 53 18.75 4.06 -1.92
C GLY A 53 17.54 3.73 -2.82
N ILE A 54 17.47 2.52 -3.38
CA ILE A 54 16.45 2.12 -4.37
C ILE A 54 15.22 1.44 -3.73
N LEU A 55 15.10 1.47 -2.40
CA LEU A 55 13.90 0.99 -1.74
C LEU A 55 12.72 1.94 -2.02
N LEU A 56 11.55 1.38 -2.26
CA LEU A 56 10.32 2.15 -2.45
C LEU A 56 9.99 3.05 -1.25
N THR A 57 10.43 2.67 -0.05
CA THR A 57 10.24 3.48 1.18
C THR A 57 11.17 4.69 1.26
N GLN A 58 12.23 4.73 0.47
CA GLN A 58 13.21 5.81 0.43
C GLN A 58 12.95 6.78 -0.74
N LEU A 59 12.23 6.32 -1.76
CA LEU A 59 11.85 7.14 -2.92
C LEU A 59 10.60 7.97 -2.61
N PRO A 60 10.44 9.16 -3.23
CA PRO A 60 9.24 9.95 -3.08
C PRO A 60 8.02 9.15 -3.58
N SER A 61 6.87 9.36 -2.92
CA SER A 61 5.62 8.73 -3.33
C SER A 61 5.37 9.03 -4.81
N LYS A 62 5.01 7.99 -5.58
CA LYS A 62 4.69 8.18 -6.99
C LYS A 62 3.44 9.09 -7.07
N PRO A 63 3.46 10.16 -7.90
CA PRO A 63 2.28 10.99 -8.06
C PRO A 63 1.09 10.15 -8.52
N PHE A 64 -0.09 10.51 -8.03
CA PHE A 64 -1.34 9.90 -8.46
C PHE A 64 -1.54 10.17 -9.96
N ASP A 65 -1.69 9.12 -10.76
CA ASP A 65 -1.99 9.21 -12.20
C ASP A 65 -3.38 8.63 -12.44
N PRO A 66 -4.38 9.47 -12.77
CA PRO A 66 -5.77 9.02 -12.94
C PRO A 66 -5.94 8.06 -14.14
N ARG A 67 -4.98 7.99 -15.06
CA ARG A 67 -5.05 7.10 -16.24
C ARG A 67 -4.52 5.68 -15.96
N ARG A 68 -3.97 5.43 -14.77
CA ARG A 68 -3.28 4.17 -14.45
C ARG A 68 -4.20 3.07 -13.91
N ASN A 69 -5.50 3.35 -13.74
CA ASN A 69 -6.43 2.44 -13.09
C ASN A 69 -7.36 1.74 -14.09
N SER A 70 -6.90 0.64 -14.67
CA SER A 70 -7.79 -0.48 -15.07
C SER A 70 -7.81 -1.61 -14.02
N ASP A 71 -6.77 -1.73 -13.18
CA ASP A 71 -6.55 -2.94 -12.37
C ASP A 71 -6.22 -2.70 -10.88
N ALA A 72 -6.34 -1.47 -10.37
CA ALA A 72 -6.17 -1.18 -8.94
C ALA A 72 -7.55 -1.20 -8.25
N GLY A 73 -7.89 -2.34 -7.67
CA GLY A 73 -9.12 -2.54 -6.91
C GLY A 73 -9.32 -1.50 -5.80
N VAL A 74 -10.50 -0.88 -5.86
CA VAL A 74 -11.37 -0.41 -4.77
C VAL A 74 -10.68 -0.29 -3.40
N GLY A 75 -10.37 0.94 -3.01
CA GLY A 75 -9.99 1.25 -1.65
C GLY A 75 -9.76 2.74 -1.46
N GLN A 76 -10.74 3.40 -0.83
CA GLN A 76 -10.67 4.75 -0.27
C GLN A 76 -10.89 5.93 -1.25
N ALA A 77 -12.13 6.10 -1.69
CA ALA A 77 -12.68 7.42 -1.99
C ALA A 77 -14.21 7.31 -1.91
N GLY A 78 -14.77 7.48 -0.71
CA GLY A 78 -16.22 7.34 -0.54
C GLY A 78 -16.69 7.37 0.90
N VAL A 79 -16.19 8.31 1.72
CA VAL A 79 -16.86 8.68 2.97
C VAL A 79 -16.96 10.20 3.04
N PHE A 80 -17.53 10.82 2.01
CA PHE A 80 -17.85 12.26 2.04
C PHE A 80 -19.14 12.62 1.27
N THR A 81 -19.92 11.63 0.85
CA THR A 81 -21.17 11.83 0.08
C THR A 81 -22.32 11.00 0.66
N SER A 82 -22.57 11.10 1.96
CA SER A 82 -23.82 10.60 2.56
C SER A 82 -24.37 11.46 3.70
N MET A 83 -24.19 12.79 3.62
CA MET A 83 -24.77 13.75 4.58
C MET A 83 -25.89 14.60 3.95
N ILE A 84 -26.56 14.09 2.92
CA ILE A 84 -27.77 14.70 2.34
C ILE A 84 -29.02 13.86 2.69
N ASP A 85 -28.85 12.66 3.24
CA ASP A 85 -29.94 11.73 3.59
C ASP A 85 -30.42 11.84 5.06
N TRP A 86 -30.12 12.97 5.72
CA TRP A 86 -30.54 13.27 7.10
C TRP A 86 -31.36 14.56 7.24
N GLY A 87 -31.99 15.04 6.16
CA GLY A 87 -33.17 15.93 6.26
C GLY A 87 -33.03 17.23 7.06
N LEU A 88 -31.85 17.84 7.14
CA LEU A 88 -31.64 19.12 7.85
C LEU A 88 -31.78 20.32 6.90
N ARG A 89 -32.57 21.32 7.32
CA ARG A 89 -32.90 22.51 6.52
C ARG A 89 -31.71 23.50 6.44
N PRO A 90 -31.51 24.18 5.30
CA PRO A 90 -30.37 25.05 5.04
C PRO A 90 -30.57 26.47 5.61
N VAL A 91 -30.76 26.58 6.93
CA VAL A 91 -30.83 27.90 7.59
C VAL A 91 -30.04 27.99 8.90
N GLU A 92 -29.48 26.89 9.40
CA GLU A 92 -28.63 26.90 10.61
C GLU A 92 -27.12 27.00 10.29
N ALA A 93 -26.75 26.92 9.01
CA ALA A 93 -25.35 26.92 8.57
C ALA A 93 -24.63 28.28 8.69
N HIS A 94 -25.33 29.37 9.04
CA HIS A 94 -24.74 30.71 9.13
C HIS A 94 -24.27 31.12 10.54
N MET A 95 -24.46 30.29 11.58
CA MET A 95 -24.13 30.66 12.96
C MET A 95 -22.80 30.09 13.49
N PHE A 96 -22.07 29.25 12.74
CA PHE A 96 -20.82 28.63 13.20
C PHE A 96 -19.55 29.20 12.55
N ALA A 97 -19.64 30.32 11.84
CA ALA A 97 -18.50 30.89 11.13
C ALA A 97 -17.59 31.79 11.98
N ASN A 98 -17.95 32.12 13.23
CA ASN A 98 -17.15 33.04 14.07
C ASN A 98 -17.21 32.67 15.57
N ALA A 99 -16.53 31.60 15.97
CA ALA A 99 -16.27 31.31 17.39
C ALA A 99 -14.75 31.25 17.64
N PRO A 100 -14.21 32.03 18.60
CA PRO A 100 -12.78 32.06 18.91
C PRO A 100 -12.32 30.77 19.63
N ALA A 101 -11.06 30.43 19.41
CA ALA A 101 -10.45 29.12 19.72
C ALA A 101 -10.13 28.84 21.21
N GLU A 102 -11.05 29.12 22.14
CA GLU A 102 -10.81 28.89 23.58
C GLU A 102 -11.86 28.03 24.30
N GLN A 103 -12.73 27.32 23.57
CA GLN A 103 -13.81 26.52 24.20
C GLN A 103 -13.91 25.10 23.65
N ILE A 104 -12.79 24.38 23.60
CA ILE A 104 -12.77 22.90 23.40
C ILE A 104 -12.22 22.18 24.64
N TYR A 105 -11.66 22.91 25.61
CA TYR A 105 -11.36 22.37 26.93
C TYR A 105 -12.60 22.49 27.82
N VAL A 106 -13.26 21.35 28.06
CA VAL A 106 -14.10 20.95 29.21
C VAL A 106 -15.24 20.07 28.67
N PHE A 107 -14.91 18.86 28.19
CA PHE A 107 -15.86 17.74 28.22
C PHE A 107 -15.14 16.40 28.00
N SER A 108 -14.56 15.85 29.05
CA SER A 108 -14.55 14.40 29.35
C SER A 108 -13.52 14.07 30.44
N GLU A 109 -13.92 14.31 31.69
CA GLU A 109 -13.40 13.50 32.79
C GLU A 109 -14.01 12.09 32.68
N LEU A 110 -13.15 11.11 32.36
CA LEU A 110 -12.97 9.77 32.96
C LEU A 110 -14.21 8.86 33.23
N PRO A 111 -14.12 7.52 32.96
CA PRO A 111 -13.27 6.68 33.80
C PRO A 111 -12.45 5.60 33.08
N SER A 112 -11.28 5.38 33.66
CA SER A 112 -10.46 4.17 33.62
C SER A 112 -11.27 2.88 33.50
N ARG A 113 -11.06 2.12 32.41
CA ARG A 113 -11.38 0.70 32.37
C ARG A 113 -10.23 -0.08 31.73
N VAL A 114 -9.46 -0.67 32.64
CA VAL A 114 -8.51 -1.75 32.39
C VAL A 114 -9.27 -2.87 31.68
N ASN A 115 -8.86 -3.22 30.46
CA ASN A 115 -9.19 -4.50 29.86
C ASN A 115 -7.89 -5.13 29.38
N SER A 116 -7.30 -5.87 30.31
CA SER A 116 -6.29 -6.89 30.11
C SER A 116 -6.71 -7.84 28.96
N CYS A 117 -5.78 -8.10 28.05
CA CYS A 117 -5.83 -9.23 27.13
C CYS A 117 -6.03 -10.53 27.92
N PRO A 118 -6.98 -11.41 27.56
CA PRO A 118 -6.95 -12.78 28.05
C PRO A 118 -5.97 -13.60 27.19
N ASP A 119 -4.80 -13.87 27.77
CA ASP A 119 -3.89 -14.95 27.40
C ASP A 119 -4.65 -16.28 27.42
N THR A 120 -4.86 -16.91 26.27
CA THR A 120 -5.30 -18.31 26.22
C THR A 120 -4.08 -19.23 26.29
N HIS A 121 -3.61 -19.46 27.52
CA HIS A 121 -2.70 -20.55 27.85
C HIS A 121 -3.31 -21.45 28.95
N ARG A 122 -3.57 -22.70 28.55
CA ARG A 122 -3.48 -23.97 29.33
C ARG A 122 -4.33 -24.19 30.59
N GLY A 123 -4.88 -25.41 30.68
CA GLY A 123 -5.20 -26.12 31.93
C GLY A 123 -6.56 -26.81 31.85
N LEU A 124 -6.64 -28.11 31.52
CA LEU A 124 -6.75 -29.21 32.49
C LEU A 124 -7.93 -29.06 33.45
N ILE A 125 -8.99 -29.85 33.27
CA ILE A 125 -9.74 -30.54 34.35
C ILE A 125 -10.32 -31.85 33.78
N SER A 126 -10.25 -32.86 34.64
CA SER A 126 -10.58 -34.28 34.54
C SER A 126 -12.07 -34.63 34.66
N ALA A 127 -12.44 -35.77 34.04
CA ALA A 127 -13.46 -36.78 34.43
C ALA A 127 -14.93 -36.30 34.57
N PRO A 128 -15.96 -37.17 34.59
CA PRO A 128 -16.02 -38.55 35.11
C PRO A 128 -15.59 -39.66 34.15
#